data_AF-A0A0D8XKR9-F1
#
_entry.id   AF-A0A0D8XKR9-F1
#
_cell.length_a   1.000
_cell.length_b   1.000
_cell.length_c   1.000
_cell.angle_alpha   90.00
_cell.angle_beta   90.00
_cell.angle_gamma   90.00
#
_symmetry.space_group_name_H-M   'P 1'
#
loop_
_entity.id
_entity.type
_entity.pdbx_description
1 polymer ?
#
loop_
_entity_poly.entity_id
_entity_poly.type
_entity_poly.pdbx_seq_one_letter_code
_entity_poly.pdbx_strand_id
1 'polypeptide(L)'
;MGSEPRPLLFVYRSDFETKHGHHLTKDGRDNEAGLGYWHEPDPNGLFMQCCQQRGLPDACLRHCTYNTFTKESLTRMYFKHDACPVQASAEIQFCAAQGRDHRECCQRNGVATTLAGLKCLTFCDQRPGNVTMLDMSYVPCYDRFENMKACFWHDTVYRLK
;
A
#
# COMPACT_ATOMS: atom_id res chain seq x y z
N MET A 1 1.21 -37.21 -18.59
CA MET A 1 1.38 -36.81 -17.18
C MET A 1 1.43 -35.28 -17.15
N GLY A 2 0.28 -34.64 -17.15
CA GLY A 2 0.15 -33.19 -17.10
C GLY A 2 -0.24 -32.77 -15.69
N SER A 3 0.57 -31.92 -15.07
CA SER A 3 0.23 -31.26 -13.81
C SER A 3 -0.36 -29.88 -14.13
N GLU A 4 -1.69 -29.76 -14.00
CA GLU A 4 -2.38 -28.47 -13.98
C GLU A 4 -1.94 -27.63 -12.76
N PRO A 5 -1.65 -26.33 -12.92
CA PRO A 5 -1.47 -25.44 -11.78
C PRO A 5 -2.83 -25.09 -11.17
N ARG A 6 -2.98 -25.36 -9.87
CA ARG A 6 -4.18 -25.02 -9.09
C ARG A 6 -4.33 -23.51 -8.96
N PRO A 7 -5.53 -22.93 -9.14
CA PRO A 7 -5.76 -21.52 -8.87
C PRO A 7 -5.70 -21.25 -7.36
N LEU A 8 -4.82 -20.34 -6.94
CA LEU A 8 -4.81 -19.80 -5.58
C LEU A 8 -5.89 -18.73 -5.48
N LEU A 9 -7.08 -19.14 -5.04
CA LEU A 9 -8.11 -18.24 -4.56
C LEU A 9 -7.66 -17.65 -3.22
N PHE A 10 -7.20 -16.40 -3.23
CA PHE A 10 -7.01 -15.63 -1.99
C PHE A 10 -8.38 -15.18 -1.48
N VAL A 11 -8.96 -15.98 -0.60
CA VAL A 11 -10.13 -15.57 0.19
C VAL A 11 -9.61 -14.71 1.34
N TYR A 12 -9.89 -13.41 1.29
CA TYR A 12 -9.66 -12.48 2.40
C TYR A 12 -10.45 -12.97 3.62
N ARG A 13 -9.75 -13.46 4.65
CA ARG A 13 -10.36 -13.77 5.95
C ARG A 13 -10.49 -12.46 6.73
N SER A 14 -11.71 -11.95 6.84
CA SER A 14 -12.04 -10.81 7.70
C SER A 14 -12.32 -11.31 9.13
N ASP A 15 -11.28 -11.53 9.91
CA ASP A 15 -11.45 -11.68 11.36
C ASP A 15 -11.08 -10.34 12.02
N PHE A 16 -12.11 -9.50 12.13
CA PHE A 16 -12.14 -8.23 12.84
C PHE A 16 -12.44 -8.52 14.33
N GLU A 17 -11.41 -8.55 15.17
CA GLU A 17 -11.57 -8.38 16.61
C GLU A 17 -10.87 -7.09 17.04
N THR A 18 -11.64 -6.01 17.08
CA THR A 18 -11.23 -4.74 17.67
C THR A 18 -11.14 -4.91 19.19
N LYS A 19 -9.93 -5.07 19.73
CA LYS A 19 -9.70 -4.81 21.16
C LYS A 19 -9.28 -3.36 21.37
N HIS A 20 -10.26 -2.47 21.34
CA HIS A 20 -10.14 -1.17 21.99
C HIS A 20 -10.57 -1.32 23.45
N GLY A 21 -9.63 -1.09 24.38
CA GLY A 21 -9.95 -1.11 25.80
C GLY A 21 -8.71 -0.99 26.68
N HIS A 22 -8.05 0.17 26.68
CA HIS A 22 -7.23 0.55 27.84
C HIS A 22 -8.11 1.39 28.77
N HIS A 23 -8.50 0.72 29.86
CA HIS A 23 -9.15 1.27 31.04
C HIS A 23 -8.17 2.24 31.73
N LEU A 24 -8.49 3.55 31.73
CA LEU A 24 -7.76 4.54 32.53
C LEU A 24 -8.21 4.43 33.99
N THR A 25 -7.45 3.72 34.81
CA THR A 25 -7.51 3.89 36.27
C THR A 25 -6.70 5.13 36.63
N LYS A 26 -7.40 6.19 37.07
CA LYS A 26 -6.77 7.33 37.74
C LYS A 26 -6.54 6.93 39.19
N ASP A 27 -5.29 6.64 39.55
CA ASP A 27 -4.73 7.01 40.87
C ASP A 27 -3.23 6.69 40.97
N GLY A 28 -2.44 7.73 41.26
CA GLY A 28 -1.32 7.61 42.20
C GLY A 28 0.10 7.33 41.69
N ARG A 29 0.80 8.40 41.29
CA ARG A 29 2.24 8.69 41.53
C ARG A 29 3.30 7.66 41.10
N ASP A 30 3.95 8.02 40.00
CA ASP A 30 5.31 7.66 39.66
C ASP A 30 5.91 8.80 38.81
N ASN A 31 6.88 9.49 39.41
CA ASN A 31 7.76 10.45 38.77
C ASN A 31 8.79 9.69 37.95
N GLU A 32 8.79 9.76 36.61
CA GLU A 32 10.01 9.74 35.77
C GLU A 32 9.75 10.45 34.43
N ALA A 33 10.70 11.28 34.01
CA ALA A 33 10.60 12.15 32.85
C ALA A 33 10.53 11.36 31.53
N GLY A 34 9.37 11.39 30.87
CA GLY A 34 9.22 11.01 29.48
C GLY A 34 8.38 12.07 28.77
N LEU A 35 9.01 12.93 27.98
CA LEU A 35 8.31 13.73 26.98
C LEU A 35 7.69 12.75 25.97
N GLY A 36 6.46 12.31 26.26
CA GLY A 36 5.62 11.61 25.31
C GLY A 36 5.27 12.57 24.18
N TYR A 37 6.13 12.62 23.16
CA TYR A 37 5.80 13.29 21.92
C TYR A 37 4.69 12.47 21.26
N TRP A 38 3.49 13.03 21.17
CA TRP A 38 2.50 12.54 20.23
C TRP A 38 3.10 12.81 18.84
N HIS A 39 3.72 11.78 18.23
CA HIS A 39 4.16 11.88 16.84
C HIS A 39 2.88 11.96 15.99
N GLU A 40 2.59 13.16 15.49
CA GLU A 40 1.51 13.36 14.53
C GLU A 40 1.70 12.34 13.39
N PRO A 41 0.67 11.54 13.05
CA PRO A 41 0.82 10.53 12.03
C PRO A 41 1.23 11.19 10.71
N ASP A 42 2.42 10.87 10.22
CA ASP A 42 2.87 11.28 8.89
C ASP A 42 2.48 10.23 7.85
N PRO A 43 2.38 10.58 6.55
CA PRO A 43 1.93 9.62 5.55
C PRO A 43 2.83 8.39 5.40
N ASN A 44 4.15 8.49 5.65
CA ASN A 44 5.02 7.30 5.65
C ASN A 44 4.76 6.45 6.89
N GLY A 45 4.50 7.06 8.05
CA GLY A 45 4.07 6.37 9.26
C GLY A 45 2.82 5.51 9.03
N LEU A 46 1.77 6.09 8.44
CA LEU A 46 0.53 5.36 8.10
C LEU A 46 0.77 4.23 7.08
N PHE A 47 1.56 4.51 6.05
CA PHE A 47 1.91 3.51 5.03
C PHE A 47 2.68 2.33 5.64
N MET A 48 3.73 2.61 6.41
CA MET A 48 4.52 1.61 7.11
C MET A 48 3.67 0.78 8.08
N GLN A 49 2.82 1.45 8.88
CA GLN A 49 1.94 0.78 9.83
C GLN A 49 1.00 -0.18 9.12
N CYS A 50 0.41 0.20 7.99
CA CYS A 50 -0.43 -0.71 7.20
C CYS A 50 0.37 -1.94 6.73
N CYS A 51 1.58 -1.74 6.19
CA CYS A 51 2.41 -2.86 5.74
C CYS A 51 2.73 -3.86 6.87
N GLN A 52 3.04 -3.35 8.06
CA GLN A 52 3.28 -4.17 9.25
C GLN A 52 2.02 -4.94 9.67
N GLN A 53 0.86 -4.27 9.71
CA GLN A 53 -0.43 -4.89 10.04
C GLN A 53 -0.84 -5.98 9.03
N ARG A 54 -0.44 -5.83 7.77
CA ARG A 54 -0.66 -6.84 6.73
C ARG A 54 0.35 -8.00 6.76
N GLY A 55 1.32 -7.96 7.67
CA GLY A 55 2.30 -9.03 7.86
C GLY A 55 3.31 -9.16 6.72
N LEU A 56 3.64 -8.06 6.04
CA LEU A 56 4.68 -8.09 5.00
C LEU A 56 6.06 -8.37 5.63
N PRO A 57 6.92 -9.18 4.98
CA PRO A 57 8.24 -9.50 5.50
C PRO A 57 9.16 -8.27 5.50
N ASP A 58 10.19 -8.26 6.35
CA ASP A 58 11.13 -7.13 6.48
C ASP A 58 11.74 -6.68 5.15
N ALA A 59 12.04 -7.64 4.26
CA ALA A 59 12.55 -7.37 2.92
C ALA A 59 11.62 -6.46 2.09
N CYS A 60 10.31 -6.48 2.38
CA CYS A 60 9.29 -5.64 1.77
C CYS A 60 8.99 -4.37 2.57
N LEU A 61 9.15 -4.37 3.90
CA LEU A 61 8.90 -3.18 4.73
C LEU A 61 9.77 -2.00 4.30
N ARG A 62 10.99 -2.24 3.81
CA ARG A 62 11.85 -1.19 3.24
C ARG A 62 11.26 -0.46 2.03
N HIS A 63 10.20 -0.99 1.41
CA HIS A 63 9.47 -0.34 0.33
C HIS A 63 8.25 0.41 0.83
N CYS A 64 7.87 0.31 2.10
CA CYS A 64 6.64 0.91 2.66
C CYS A 64 6.80 2.38 3.07
N THR A 65 7.45 3.16 2.21
CA THR A 65 7.47 4.62 2.27
C THR A 65 7.29 5.16 0.86
N TYR A 66 6.78 6.37 0.74
CA TYR A 66 6.59 7.02 -0.55
C TYR A 66 7.90 7.34 -1.27
N ASN A 67 9.04 7.35 -0.57
CA ASN A 67 10.36 7.59 -1.17
C ASN A 67 11.01 6.31 -1.69
N THR A 68 10.65 5.15 -1.14
CA THR A 68 11.25 3.85 -1.48
C THR A 68 10.37 3.00 -2.38
N PHE A 69 9.06 3.21 -2.35
CA PHE A 69 8.13 2.59 -3.29
C PHE A 69 8.19 3.34 -4.60
N THR A 70 9.00 2.89 -5.56
CA THR A 70 9.26 3.58 -6.83
C THR A 70 9.11 2.61 -7.99
N LYS A 71 9.05 3.14 -9.22
CA LYS A 71 9.11 2.30 -10.43
C LYS A 71 10.34 1.39 -10.43
N GLU A 72 11.48 1.91 -9.96
CA GLU A 72 12.73 1.15 -9.91
C GLU A 72 12.67 0.00 -8.90
N SER A 73 12.15 0.21 -7.70
CA SER A 73 12.02 -0.87 -6.73
C SER A 73 11.08 -1.97 -7.24
N LEU A 74 9.95 -1.60 -7.85
CA LEU A 74 9.06 -2.56 -8.50
C LEU A 74 9.73 -3.34 -9.64
N THR A 75 10.51 -2.65 -10.47
CA THR A 75 11.27 -3.28 -11.57
C THR A 75 12.26 -4.30 -11.01
N ARG A 76 12.98 -3.98 -9.93
CA ARG A 76 13.89 -4.91 -9.27
C ARG A 76 13.15 -6.10 -8.65
N MET A 77 11.97 -5.89 -8.06
CA MET A 77 11.12 -6.98 -7.55
C MET A 77 10.68 -7.92 -8.68
N TYR A 78 10.28 -7.37 -9.83
CA TYR A 78 9.87 -8.14 -11.00
C TYR A 78 10.99 -9.05 -11.53
N PHE A 79 12.20 -8.49 -11.68
CA PHE A 79 13.38 -9.24 -12.13
C PHE A 79 14.04 -10.08 -11.03
N LYS A 80 13.44 -10.15 -9.83
CA LYS A 80 13.97 -10.89 -8.67
C LYS A 80 15.37 -10.43 -8.23
N HIS A 81 15.72 -9.17 -8.50
CA HIS A 81 16.89 -8.47 -7.97
C HIS A 81 16.60 -7.78 -6.62
N ASP A 82 15.40 -7.98 -6.11
CA ASP A 82 14.91 -7.52 -4.83
C ASP A 82 14.51 -8.72 -4.00
N ALA A 83 14.87 -8.73 -2.71
CA ALA A 83 14.45 -9.79 -1.79
C ALA A 83 12.94 -9.75 -1.50
N CYS A 84 12.27 -8.61 -1.71
CA CYS A 84 10.82 -8.54 -1.67
C CYS A 84 10.23 -9.11 -2.96
N PRO A 85 9.37 -10.15 -2.89
CA PRO A 85 8.74 -10.72 -4.07
C PRO A 85 7.78 -9.72 -4.72
N VAL A 86 7.71 -9.71 -6.06
CA VAL A 86 6.80 -8.80 -6.80
C VAL A 86 5.34 -8.93 -6.37
N GLN A 87 4.91 -10.12 -5.93
CA GLN A 87 3.55 -10.38 -5.44
C GLN A 87 3.18 -9.51 -4.22
N ALA A 88 4.16 -9.13 -3.40
CA ALA A 88 3.92 -8.24 -2.26
C ALA A 88 3.58 -6.81 -2.71
N SER A 89 3.86 -6.43 -3.97
CA SER A 89 3.59 -5.07 -4.46
C SER A 89 2.11 -4.72 -4.41
N ALA A 90 1.21 -5.70 -4.52
CA ALA A 90 -0.24 -5.48 -4.43
C ALA A 90 -0.62 -4.96 -3.03
N GLU A 91 -0.12 -5.59 -1.96
CA GLU A 91 -0.39 -5.18 -0.58
C GLU A 91 0.36 -3.88 -0.23
N ILE A 92 1.59 -3.70 -0.73
CA ILE A 92 2.33 -2.43 -0.57
C ILE A 92 1.55 -1.29 -1.23
N GLN A 93 1.02 -1.50 -2.44
CA GLN A 93 0.24 -0.48 -3.14
C GLN A 93 -1.10 -0.19 -2.47
N PHE A 94 -1.79 -1.24 -1.98
CA PHE A 94 -2.98 -1.09 -1.16
C PHE A 94 -2.70 -0.19 0.05
N CYS A 95 -1.58 -0.44 0.74
CA CYS A 95 -1.19 0.33 1.91
C CYS A 95 -0.80 1.77 1.58
N ALA A 96 -0.09 2.01 0.46
CA ALA A 96 0.19 3.36 -0.01
C ALA A 96 -1.11 4.13 -0.24
N ALA A 97 -2.07 3.51 -0.94
CA ALA A 97 -3.37 4.10 -1.23
C ALA A 97 -4.36 4.05 -0.04
N GLN A 98 -3.95 3.52 1.12
CA GLN A 98 -4.81 3.32 2.29
C GLN A 98 -6.17 2.66 1.98
N GLY A 99 -6.21 1.75 1.01
CA GLY A 99 -7.44 1.06 0.61
C GLY A 99 -8.52 1.91 -0.05
N ARG A 100 -8.17 3.06 -0.65
CA ARG A 100 -9.12 4.04 -1.21
C ARG A 100 -9.11 4.09 -2.74
N ASP A 101 -10.14 4.73 -3.29
CA ASP A 101 -10.28 5.03 -4.71
C ASP A 101 -9.69 6.41 -5.04
N HIS A 102 -8.66 6.43 -5.89
CA HIS A 102 -7.98 7.64 -6.36
C HIS A 102 -8.16 7.87 -7.87
N ARG A 103 -9.09 7.18 -8.53
CA ARG A 103 -9.24 7.23 -9.99
C ARG A 103 -9.44 8.64 -10.53
N GLU A 104 -10.17 9.50 -9.81
CA GLU A 104 -10.36 10.90 -10.21
C GLU A 104 -9.04 11.69 -10.23
N CYS A 105 -8.23 11.57 -9.17
CA CYS A 105 -6.90 12.19 -9.13
C CYS A 105 -5.99 11.61 -10.21
N CYS A 106 -5.95 10.29 -10.34
CA CYS A 106 -5.12 9.60 -11.34
C CYS A 106 -5.47 10.00 -12.77
N GLN A 107 -6.76 10.12 -13.08
CA GLN A 107 -7.22 10.55 -14.39
C GLN A 107 -6.77 11.99 -14.68
N ARG A 108 -6.94 12.92 -13.73
CA ARG A 108 -6.46 14.30 -13.86
C ARG A 108 -4.94 14.40 -13.98
N ASN A 109 -4.21 13.49 -13.32
CA ASN A 109 -2.74 13.44 -13.34
C ASN A 109 -2.16 12.56 -14.46
N GLY A 110 -2.97 12.24 -15.48
CA GLY A 110 -2.48 11.63 -16.72
C GLY A 110 -2.12 10.14 -16.61
N VAL A 111 -2.57 9.43 -15.58
CA VAL A 111 -2.30 7.99 -15.44
C VAL A 111 -2.85 7.17 -16.61
N ALA A 112 -3.97 7.62 -17.21
CA ALA A 112 -4.57 6.98 -18.37
C ALA A 112 -3.94 7.37 -19.72
N THR A 113 -2.84 8.14 -19.74
CA THR A 113 -2.20 8.61 -20.98
C THR A 113 -1.12 7.66 -21.52
N THR A 114 -0.96 6.50 -20.91
CA THR A 114 -0.02 5.47 -21.37
C THR A 114 -0.61 4.68 -22.54
N LEU A 115 0.19 3.80 -23.15
CA LEU A 115 -0.29 2.86 -24.17
C LEU A 115 -1.39 1.91 -23.67
N ALA A 116 -1.48 1.67 -22.36
CA ALA A 116 -2.52 0.83 -21.76
C ALA A 116 -3.83 1.61 -21.45
N GLY A 117 -3.83 2.94 -21.61
CA GLY A 117 -5.02 3.77 -21.52
C GLY A 117 -5.72 3.69 -20.16
N LEU A 118 -7.06 3.63 -20.20
CA LEU A 118 -7.92 3.59 -19.00
C LEU A 118 -7.65 2.38 -18.10
N LYS A 119 -7.04 1.29 -18.60
CA LYS A 119 -6.67 0.13 -17.77
C LYS A 119 -5.77 0.53 -16.60
N CYS A 120 -4.96 1.57 -16.75
CA CYS A 120 -4.08 2.03 -15.68
C CYS A 120 -4.80 2.59 -14.48
N LEU A 121 -6.07 2.99 -14.62
CA LEU A 121 -6.89 3.45 -13.49
C LEU A 121 -7.24 2.32 -12.52
N THR A 122 -7.10 1.04 -12.92
CA THR A 122 -7.22 -0.10 -11.99
C THR A 122 -6.19 -0.02 -10.86
N PHE A 123 -4.98 0.49 -11.10
CA PHE A 123 -3.97 0.66 -10.06
C PHE A 123 -4.30 1.79 -9.07
N CYS A 124 -5.27 2.64 -9.39
CA CYS A 124 -5.68 3.76 -8.57
C CYS A 124 -6.89 3.46 -7.70
N ASP A 125 -7.66 2.42 -8.01
CA ASP A 125 -8.71 1.91 -7.15
C ASP A 125 -8.14 0.79 -6.29
N GLN A 126 -7.84 1.10 -5.04
CA GLN A 126 -7.27 0.14 -4.10
C GLN A 126 -8.27 -0.30 -3.03
N ARG A 127 -9.57 -0.11 -3.28
CA ARG A 127 -10.60 -0.65 -2.39
C ARG A 127 -10.54 -2.17 -2.39
N PRO A 128 -10.72 -2.82 -1.21
CA PRO A 128 -10.70 -4.27 -1.12
C PRO A 128 -11.84 -4.88 -1.96
N GLY A 129 -11.66 -6.13 -2.40
CA GLY A 129 -12.68 -6.90 -3.13
C GLY A 129 -12.57 -6.86 -4.66
N ASN A 130 -11.80 -5.94 -5.23
CA ASN A 130 -11.54 -5.89 -6.67
C ASN A 130 -10.27 -6.69 -7.02
N VAL A 131 -10.42 -7.98 -7.32
CA VAL A 131 -9.31 -8.80 -7.81
C VAL A 131 -9.14 -8.58 -9.32
N THR A 132 -8.07 -7.91 -9.71
CA THR A 132 -7.70 -7.82 -11.13
C THR A 132 -6.56 -8.78 -11.44
N MET A 133 -6.76 -9.64 -12.45
CA MET A 133 -5.67 -10.41 -13.02
C MET A 133 -4.82 -9.50 -13.90
N LEU A 134 -3.63 -9.15 -13.43
CA LEU A 134 -2.69 -8.32 -14.17
C LEU A 134 -1.90 -9.19 -15.14
N ASP A 135 -1.90 -8.81 -16.42
CA ASP A 135 -1.07 -9.39 -17.46
C ASP A 135 -0.05 -8.37 -18.00
N MET A 136 0.73 -8.75 -19.01
CA MET A 136 1.75 -7.87 -19.58
C MET A 136 1.18 -6.61 -20.25
N SER A 137 -0.13 -6.56 -20.56
CA SER A 137 -0.77 -5.35 -21.12
C SER A 137 -0.84 -4.19 -20.12
N TYR A 138 -0.57 -4.44 -18.84
CA TYR A 138 -0.53 -3.42 -17.79
C TYR A 138 0.87 -2.81 -17.58
N VAL A 139 1.92 -3.38 -18.17
CA VAL A 139 3.31 -2.88 -18.02
C VAL A 139 3.44 -1.39 -18.35
N PRO A 140 2.81 -0.84 -19.42
CA PRO A 140 2.89 0.60 -19.71
C PRO A 140 2.36 1.50 -18.59
N CYS A 141 1.50 0.99 -17.69
CA CYS A 141 0.98 1.78 -16.58
C CYS A 141 2.08 2.22 -15.61
N TYR A 142 3.15 1.45 -15.46
CA TYR A 142 4.27 1.81 -14.58
C TYR A 142 5.04 3.05 -15.05
N ASP A 143 4.87 3.50 -16.30
CA ASP A 143 5.42 4.79 -16.76
C ASP A 143 4.80 5.99 -16.06
N ARG A 144 3.62 5.81 -15.46
CA ARG A 144 2.91 6.81 -14.64
C ARG A 144 2.88 6.44 -13.16
N PHE A 145 3.77 5.55 -12.71
CA PHE A 145 3.79 5.08 -11.33
C PHE A 145 3.94 6.22 -10.31
N GLU A 146 4.84 7.17 -10.57
CA GLU A 146 5.03 8.33 -9.69
C GLU A 146 3.78 9.23 -9.66
N ASN A 147 3.05 9.36 -10.77
CA ASN A 147 1.76 10.09 -10.81
C ASN A 147 0.69 9.39 -9.94
N MET A 148 0.62 8.04 -9.97
CA MET A 148 -0.29 7.28 -9.11
C MET A 148 0.07 7.49 -7.63
N LYS A 149 1.34 7.30 -7.29
CA LYS A 149 1.86 7.43 -5.91
C LYS A 149 1.69 8.84 -5.35
N ALA A 150 1.86 9.87 -6.18
CA ALA A 150 1.62 11.26 -5.78
C ALA A 150 0.15 11.47 -5.36
N CYS A 151 -0.81 10.89 -6.08
CA CYS A 151 -2.23 10.95 -5.69
C CYS A 151 -2.48 10.33 -4.30
N PHE A 152 -1.85 9.19 -4.01
CA PHE A 152 -1.98 8.51 -2.72
C PHE A 152 -1.39 9.36 -1.58
N TRP A 153 -0.20 9.95 -1.81
CA TRP A 153 0.47 10.82 -0.86
C TRP A 153 -0.39 12.05 -0.55
N HIS A 154 -0.87 12.73 -1.60
CA HIS A 154 -1.65 13.94 -1.44
C HIS A 154 -2.95 13.67 -0.69
N ASP A 155 -3.72 12.63 -1.04
CA ASP A 155 -4.93 12.25 -0.28
C ASP A 155 -4.61 12.08 1.21
N THR A 156 -3.50 11.40 1.52
CA THR A 156 -3.07 11.18 2.90
C THR A 156 -2.75 12.50 3.61
N VAL A 157 -1.93 13.36 3.00
CA VAL A 157 -1.55 14.66 3.55
C VAL A 157 -2.77 15.56 3.76
N TYR A 158 -3.73 15.57 2.84
CA TYR A 158 -4.93 16.39 2.97
C TYR A 158 -5.83 15.93 4.11
N ARG A 159 -5.86 14.63 4.42
CA ARG A 159 -6.68 14.08 5.51
C ARG A 159 -6.05 14.18 6.90
N LEU A 160 -4.73 14.40 6.97
CA LEU A 160 -3.99 14.61 8.20
C LEU A 160 -4.00 16.07 8.69
N LYS A 161 -4.62 16.98 7.93
CA LYS A 161 -4.83 18.38 8.30
C LYS A 161 -6.21 18.58 8.88
#